data_AF-A0A2T5TZI7-F1
#
_entry.id   AF-A0A2T5TZI7-F1
#
_cell.length_a   1.000
_cell.length_b   1.000
_cell.length_c   1.000
_cell.angle_alpha   90.00
_cell.angle_beta   90.00
_cell.angle_gamma   90.00
#
_symmetry.space_group_name_H-M   'P 1'
#
loop_
_entity.id
_entity.type
_entity.pdbx_description
1 polymer ?
#
loop_
_entity_poly.entity_id
_entity_poly.type
_entity_poly.pdbx_seq_one_letter_code
_entity_poly.pdbx_strand_id
1 'polypeptide(L)'
;MTKPRIPDSFPDAMGKVLAQLGRERAAAVVGKSVSTVYEWAKEDTPTLPSLMEALALDTAHRLAGGEDAPFRDAFSHQLDIEVDQQDACRRALIDDSVEFIGEAGDLQAALFIAVQPGASPLDLHRALVEVTQVEGVVRRIRRRLPRFLRPAMSTGPGNTGGTHQ
;
A
#
# COMPACT_ATOMS: atom_id res chain seq x y z
N MET A 1 -18.17 25.30 10.47
CA MET A 1 -17.83 23.99 11.07
C MET A 1 -17.02 23.22 10.05
N THR A 2 -15.73 23.05 10.31
CA THR A 2 -14.84 22.19 9.52
C THR A 2 -15.17 20.74 9.85
N LYS A 3 -15.39 19.91 8.83
CA LYS A 3 -15.61 18.47 9.00
C LYS A 3 -14.45 17.90 9.85
N PRO A 4 -14.71 17.08 10.90
CA PRO A 4 -13.65 16.49 11.69
C PRO A 4 -12.71 15.71 10.76
N ARG A 5 -11.41 15.99 10.83
CA ARG A 5 -10.43 15.23 10.04
C ARG A 5 -10.42 13.79 10.54
N ILE A 6 -10.61 12.86 9.63
CA ILE A 6 -10.43 11.43 9.88
C ILE A 6 -8.91 11.24 10.04
N PRO A 7 -8.43 10.52 11.07
CA PRO A 7 -7.01 10.29 11.20
C PRO A 7 -6.49 9.47 10.02
N ASP A 8 -5.45 9.98 9.35
CA ASP A 8 -4.89 9.33 8.16
C ASP A 8 -3.84 8.26 8.55
N SER A 9 -3.35 8.31 9.80
CA SER A 9 -2.32 7.45 10.38
C SER A 9 -2.59 7.09 11.85
N PHE A 10 -1.88 6.08 12.39
CA PHE A 10 -1.99 5.74 13.83
C PHE A 10 -1.46 6.84 14.77
N PRO A 11 -0.37 7.56 14.44
CA PRO A 11 0.03 8.76 15.19
C PRO A 11 -1.03 9.85 15.21
N ASP A 12 -1.69 10.11 14.08
CA ASP A 12 -2.80 11.08 14.03
C ASP A 12 -3.97 10.64 14.92
N ALA A 13 -4.28 9.34 14.92
CA ALA A 13 -5.32 8.78 15.78
C ALA A 13 -5.00 9.00 17.25
N MET A 14 -3.75 8.73 17.65
CA MET A 14 -3.28 9.00 19.00
C MET A 14 -3.33 10.50 19.33
N GLY A 15 -2.92 11.38 18.40
CA GLY A 15 -3.01 12.83 18.55
C GLY A 15 -4.45 13.31 18.82
N LYS A 16 -5.42 12.74 18.11
CA LYS A 16 -6.85 13.00 18.32
C LYS A 16 -7.34 12.53 19.69
N VAL A 17 -6.98 11.31 20.08
CA VAL A 17 -7.32 10.77 21.42
C VAL A 17 -6.71 11.63 22.53
N LEU A 18 -5.45 12.06 22.39
CA LEU A 18 -4.79 12.94 23.34
C LEU A 18 -5.45 14.31 23.43
N ALA A 19 -5.90 14.87 22.30
CA ALA A 19 -6.59 16.15 22.28
C ALA A 19 -7.92 16.11 23.04
N GLN A 20 -8.62 14.98 23.04
CA GLN A 20 -9.91 14.84 23.74
C GLN A 20 -9.77 14.36 25.19
N LEU A 21 -9.00 13.30 25.44
CA LEU A 21 -8.90 12.68 26.76
C LEU A 21 -7.86 13.33 27.66
N GLY A 22 -6.86 14.00 27.09
CA GLY A 22 -5.64 14.37 27.79
C GLY A 22 -4.71 13.17 28.02
N ARG A 23 -3.46 13.46 28.37
CA ARG A 23 -2.38 12.47 28.37
C ARG A 23 -2.47 11.51 29.55
N GLU A 24 -2.84 12.02 30.71
CA GLU A 24 -2.96 11.29 31.96
C GLU A 24 -4.09 10.26 31.88
N ARG A 25 -5.24 10.66 31.32
CA ARG A 25 -6.38 9.77 31.17
C ARG A 25 -6.10 8.70 30.13
N ALA A 26 -5.53 9.06 28.98
CA ALA A 26 -5.16 8.10 27.95
C ALA A 26 -4.15 7.07 28.49
N ALA A 27 -3.13 7.51 29.23
CA ALA A 27 -2.17 6.64 29.91
C ALA A 27 -2.83 5.66 30.90
N ALA A 28 -3.79 6.14 31.70
CA ALA A 28 -4.52 5.30 32.64
C ALA A 28 -5.40 4.25 31.95
N VAL A 29 -6.00 4.57 30.80
CA VAL A 29 -6.85 3.64 30.02
C VAL A 29 -6.08 2.41 29.56
N VAL A 30 -4.81 2.58 29.18
CA VAL A 30 -3.97 1.49 28.65
C VAL A 30 -2.93 0.96 29.65
N GLY A 31 -2.89 1.51 30.86
CA GLY A 31 -1.91 1.12 31.89
C GLY A 31 -0.45 1.40 31.49
N LYS A 32 -0.20 2.50 30.76
CA LYS A 32 1.15 2.90 30.30
C LYS A 32 1.59 4.21 30.93
N SER A 33 2.86 4.55 30.74
CA SER A 33 3.38 5.86 31.14
C SER A 33 2.84 6.97 30.22
N VAL A 34 2.69 8.18 30.76
CA VAL A 34 2.33 9.38 29.99
C VAL A 34 3.30 9.61 28.83
N SER A 35 4.60 9.36 29.07
CA SER A 35 5.64 9.49 28.05
C SER A 35 5.41 8.53 26.87
N THR A 36 5.08 7.28 27.16
CA THR A 36 4.81 6.24 26.14
C THR A 36 3.64 6.65 25.24
N VAL A 37 2.52 7.08 25.84
CA VAL A 37 1.32 7.46 25.09
C VAL A 37 1.56 8.74 24.29
N TYR A 38 2.37 9.67 24.79
CA TYR A 38 2.78 10.86 24.04
C TYR A 38 3.70 10.53 22.86
N GLU A 39 4.57 9.53 23.01
CA GLU A 39 5.40 9.01 21.93
C GLU A 39 4.57 8.49 20.76
N TRP A 40 3.51 7.73 21.05
CA TRP A 40 2.65 7.14 20.02
C TRP A 40 1.98 8.15 19.08
N ALA A 41 1.94 9.44 19.44
CA ALA A 41 1.42 10.52 18.60
C ALA A 41 2.46 11.14 17.65
N LYS A 42 3.71 10.67 17.66
CA LYS A 42 4.77 11.14 16.75
C LYS A 42 4.84 10.26 15.51
N GLU A 43 5.07 10.87 14.35
CA GLU A 43 5.17 10.15 13.08
C GLU A 43 6.29 9.10 13.06
N ASP A 44 7.45 9.44 13.65
CA ASP A 44 8.64 8.58 13.67
C ASP A 44 8.71 7.66 14.90
N THR A 45 7.58 7.41 15.57
CA THR A 45 7.59 6.61 16.79
C THR A 45 7.97 5.15 16.50
N PRO A 46 8.90 4.54 17.28
CA PRO A 46 9.29 3.15 17.06
C PRO A 46 8.26 2.14 17.57
N THR A 47 7.24 2.60 18.31
CA THR A 47 6.24 1.74 18.94
C THR A 47 4.86 2.31 18.77
N LEU A 48 3.85 1.45 18.61
CA LEU A 48 2.44 1.83 18.55
C LEU A 48 1.67 1.06 19.63
N PRO A 49 0.47 1.53 20.02
CA PRO A 49 -0.41 0.74 20.86
C PRO A 49 -0.74 -0.60 20.17
N SER A 50 -0.85 -1.65 20.98
CA SER A 50 -1.43 -2.93 20.54
C SER A 50 -2.90 -2.75 20.15
N LEU A 51 -3.46 -3.71 19.42
CA LEU A 51 -4.88 -3.66 19.02
C LEU A 51 -5.84 -3.54 20.21
N MET A 52 -5.52 -4.19 21.33
CA MET A 52 -6.32 -4.13 22.55
C MET A 52 -6.24 -2.74 23.19
N GLU A 53 -5.06 -2.11 23.19
CA GLU A 53 -4.87 -0.75 23.71
C GLU A 53 -5.56 0.28 22.81
N ALA A 54 -5.44 0.14 21.49
CA ALA A 54 -6.13 0.96 20.51
C ALA A 54 -7.66 0.88 20.68
N LEU A 55 -8.21 -0.33 20.86
CA LEU A 55 -9.63 -0.52 21.14
C LEU A 55 -10.05 0.15 22.46
N ALA A 56 -9.23 0.05 23.50
CA ALA A 56 -9.51 0.70 24.79
C ALA A 56 -9.51 2.22 24.67
N LEU A 57 -8.57 2.79 23.90
CA LEU A 57 -8.48 4.22 23.62
C LEU A 57 -9.67 4.72 22.81
N ASP A 58 -10.06 4.02 21.74
CA ASP A 58 -11.27 4.35 20.95
C ASP A 58 -12.53 4.26 21.80
N THR A 59 -12.63 3.25 22.67
CA THR A 59 -13.75 3.11 23.61
C THR A 59 -13.81 4.30 24.57
N ALA A 60 -12.67 4.68 25.16
CA ALA A 60 -12.59 5.81 26.07
C ALA A 60 -12.92 7.14 25.36
N HIS A 61 -12.46 7.32 24.12
CA HIS A 61 -12.77 8.46 23.26
C HIS A 61 -14.28 8.59 23.03
N ARG A 62 -14.94 7.49 22.65
CA ARG A 62 -16.40 7.48 22.46
C ARG A 62 -17.17 7.74 23.74
N LEU A 63 -16.75 7.15 24.86
CA LEU A 63 -17.36 7.41 26.17
C LEU A 63 -17.15 8.86 26.64
N ALA A 64 -16.10 9.53 26.18
CA ALA A 64 -15.87 10.96 26.42
C ALA A 64 -16.62 11.88 25.44
N GLY A 65 -17.55 11.35 24.64
CA GLY A 65 -18.39 12.11 23.71
C GLY A 65 -17.84 12.21 22.28
N GLY A 66 -16.79 11.47 21.94
CA GLY A 66 -16.31 11.36 20.56
C GLY A 66 -17.31 10.59 19.69
N GLU A 67 -17.61 11.10 18.50
CA GLU A 67 -18.55 10.44 17.57
C GLU A 67 -17.89 9.33 16.73
N ASP A 68 -16.56 9.36 16.63
CA ASP A 68 -15.74 8.50 15.79
C ASP A 68 -14.90 7.49 16.60
N ALA A 69 -14.10 6.68 15.91
CA ALA A 69 -13.17 5.73 16.54
C ALA A 69 -11.79 5.91 15.90
N PRO A 70 -10.95 6.81 16.45
CA PRO A 70 -9.73 7.28 15.80
C PRO A 70 -8.82 6.17 15.26
N PHE A 71 -8.55 5.12 16.06
CA PHE A 71 -7.65 4.03 15.63
C PHE A 71 -8.31 3.11 14.61
N ARG A 72 -9.59 2.77 14.78
CA ARG A 72 -10.35 2.00 13.78
C ARG A 72 -10.39 2.73 12.43
N ASP A 73 -10.62 4.03 12.46
CA ASP A 73 -10.76 4.84 11.26
C ASP A 73 -9.40 5.00 10.55
N ALA A 74 -8.31 5.20 11.31
CA ALA A 74 -6.94 5.16 10.79
C ALA A 74 -6.57 3.81 10.17
N PHE A 75 -6.97 2.69 10.81
CA PHE A 75 -6.74 1.35 10.28
C PHE A 75 -7.49 1.15 8.96
N SER A 76 -8.76 1.55 8.90
CA SER A 76 -9.59 1.41 7.71
C SER A 76 -9.01 2.21 6.55
N HIS A 77 -8.60 3.46 6.81
CA HIS A 77 -7.98 4.32 5.81
C HIS A 77 -6.66 3.75 5.26
N GLN A 78 -5.76 3.27 6.13
CA GLN A 78 -4.50 2.65 5.69
C GLN A 78 -4.74 1.36 4.91
N LEU A 79 -5.72 0.55 5.31
CA LEU A 79 -6.11 -0.66 4.59
C LEU A 79 -6.63 -0.32 3.18
N ASP A 80 -7.48 0.69 3.06
CA ASP A 80 -8.00 1.13 1.77
C ASP A 80 -6.87 1.59 0.84
N ILE A 81 -5.88 2.34 1.35
CA ILE A 81 -4.69 2.73 0.58
C ILE A 81 -3.93 1.51 0.06
N GLU A 82 -3.66 0.53 0.91
CA GLU A 82 -2.91 -0.68 0.52
C GLU A 82 -3.68 -1.50 -0.54
N VAL A 83 -5.00 -1.63 -0.37
CA VAL A 83 -5.87 -2.31 -1.33
C VAL A 83 -5.90 -1.57 -2.67
N ASP A 84 -6.09 -0.25 -2.65
CA ASP A 84 -6.12 0.60 -3.85
C ASP A 84 -4.79 0.54 -4.62
N GLN A 85 -3.66 0.55 -3.92
CA GLN A 85 -2.34 0.40 -4.54
C GLN A 85 -2.19 -0.98 -5.19
N GLN A 86 -2.66 -2.05 -4.54
CA GLN A 86 -2.61 -3.38 -5.10
C GLN A 86 -3.52 -3.51 -6.34
N ASP A 87 -4.71 -2.93 -6.30
CA ASP A 87 -5.64 -2.91 -7.43
C ASP A 87 -5.14 -2.06 -8.60
N ALA A 88 -4.52 -0.91 -8.33
CA ALA A 88 -3.84 -0.12 -9.35
C ALA A 88 -2.71 -0.91 -10.03
N CYS A 89 -1.94 -1.69 -9.25
CA CYS A 89 -0.93 -2.59 -9.81
C CYS A 89 -1.57 -3.66 -10.72
N ARG A 90 -2.69 -4.28 -10.31
CA ARG A 90 -3.44 -5.27 -11.11
C ARG A 90 -3.93 -4.69 -12.42
N ARG A 91 -4.61 -3.53 -12.39
CA ARG A 91 -5.13 -2.86 -13.60
C ARG A 91 -4.01 -2.56 -14.58
N ALA A 92 -2.91 -2.00 -14.09
CA ALA A 92 -1.78 -1.69 -14.95
C ALA A 92 -1.09 -2.94 -15.54
N LEU A 93 -1.17 -4.12 -14.90
CA LEU A 93 -0.72 -5.37 -15.52
C LEU A 93 -1.66 -5.82 -16.63
N ILE A 94 -2.98 -5.64 -16.44
CA ILE A 94 -3.98 -5.93 -17.48
C ILE A 94 -3.73 -5.02 -18.69
N ASP A 95 -3.53 -3.72 -18.47
CA ASP A 95 -3.25 -2.77 -19.54
C ASP A 95 -1.99 -3.16 -20.33
N ASP A 96 -0.88 -3.45 -19.64
CA ASP A 96 0.36 -3.94 -20.28
C ASP A 96 0.12 -5.27 -21.04
N SER A 97 -0.77 -6.15 -20.55
CA SER A 97 -1.10 -7.43 -21.20
C SER A 97 -1.94 -7.24 -22.47
N VAL A 98 -2.90 -6.32 -22.45
CA VAL A 98 -3.72 -5.97 -23.62
C VAL A 98 -2.84 -5.33 -24.70
N GLU A 99 -1.95 -4.41 -24.31
CA GLU A 99 -0.99 -3.80 -25.23
C GLU A 99 -0.05 -4.85 -25.83
N PHE A 100 0.44 -5.80 -25.01
CA PHE A 100 1.28 -6.90 -25.51
C PHE A 100 0.58 -7.72 -26.60
N ILE A 101 -0.72 -8.02 -26.44
CA ILE A 101 -1.49 -8.74 -27.46
C ILE A 101 -1.54 -7.95 -28.77
N GLY A 102 -1.74 -6.63 -28.70
CA GLY A 102 -1.76 -5.74 -29.86
C GLY A 102 -0.40 -5.71 -30.57
N GLU A 103 0.65 -5.33 -29.85
CA GLU A 103 2.01 -5.21 -30.40
C GLU A 103 2.55 -6.56 -30.92
N ALA A 104 2.24 -7.68 -30.26
CA ALA A 104 2.62 -9.00 -30.75
C ALA A 104 1.88 -9.37 -32.05
N GLY A 105 0.62 -8.96 -32.20
CA GLY A 105 -0.15 -9.12 -33.43
C GLY A 105 0.44 -8.32 -34.58
N ASP A 106 0.77 -7.05 -34.34
CA ASP A 106 1.39 -6.15 -35.32
C ASP A 106 2.78 -6.64 -35.75
N LEU A 107 3.59 -7.10 -34.79
CA LEU A 107 4.86 -7.78 -35.07
C LEU A 107 4.64 -9.02 -35.97
N GLN A 108 3.70 -9.89 -35.62
CA GLN A 108 3.46 -11.11 -36.38
C GLN A 108 3.03 -10.78 -37.83
N ALA A 109 2.18 -9.76 -38.01
CA ALA A 109 1.78 -9.29 -39.33
C ALA A 109 2.97 -8.71 -40.12
N ALA A 110 3.80 -7.88 -39.50
CA ALA A 110 4.99 -7.31 -40.14
C ALA A 110 6.00 -8.39 -40.55
N LEU A 111 6.22 -9.40 -39.70
CA LEU A 111 7.08 -10.54 -40.02
C LEU A 111 6.56 -11.33 -41.22
N PHE A 112 5.25 -11.58 -41.31
CA PHE A 112 4.68 -12.29 -42.47
C PHE A 112 4.93 -11.55 -43.78
N ILE A 113 4.85 -10.22 -43.79
CA ILE A 113 5.15 -9.39 -44.97
C ILE A 113 6.65 -9.39 -45.26
N ALA A 114 7.48 -9.18 -44.25
CA ALA A 114 8.93 -9.03 -44.39
C ALA A 114 9.63 -10.28 -44.97
N VAL A 115 9.04 -11.47 -44.82
CA VAL A 115 9.58 -12.73 -45.36
C VAL A 115 8.99 -13.12 -46.73
N GLN A 116 8.07 -12.33 -47.29
CA GLN A 116 7.54 -12.61 -48.62
C GLN A 116 8.59 -12.36 -49.72
N PRO A 117 8.53 -13.11 -50.83
CA PRO A 117 9.28 -12.76 -52.03
C PRO A 117 8.94 -11.34 -52.49
N GLY A 118 9.95 -10.51 -52.71
CA GLY A 118 9.78 -9.12 -53.12
C GLY A 118 9.54 -8.12 -51.97
N ALA A 119 9.67 -8.55 -50.71
CA ALA A 119 9.68 -7.64 -49.57
C ALA A 119 10.76 -6.55 -49.74
N SER A 120 10.38 -5.33 -49.41
CA SER A 120 11.25 -4.16 -49.51
C SER A 120 12.11 -4.01 -48.24
N PRO A 121 13.22 -3.25 -48.29
CA PRO A 121 13.96 -2.88 -47.08
C PRO A 121 13.09 -2.18 -46.02
N LEU A 122 12.05 -1.46 -46.44
CA LEU A 122 11.11 -0.82 -45.54
C LEU A 122 10.29 -1.83 -44.72
N ASP A 123 9.90 -2.96 -45.33
CA ASP A 123 9.16 -4.03 -44.64
C ASP A 123 10.01 -4.69 -43.56
N LEU A 124 11.30 -4.88 -43.82
CA LEU A 124 12.28 -5.36 -42.83
C LEU A 124 12.46 -4.35 -41.68
N HIS A 125 12.57 -3.06 -42.00
CA HIS A 125 12.66 -2.02 -40.98
C HIS A 125 11.39 -1.92 -40.14
N ARG A 126 10.21 -2.08 -40.75
CA ARG A 126 8.94 -2.13 -40.02
C ARG A 126 8.93 -3.28 -39.02
N ALA A 127 9.31 -4.49 -39.43
CA ALA A 127 9.41 -5.63 -38.52
C ALA A 127 10.37 -5.37 -37.34
N LEU A 128 11.52 -4.72 -37.58
CA LEU A 128 12.45 -4.34 -36.50
C LEU A 128 11.83 -3.34 -35.50
N VAL A 129 11.05 -2.39 -36.00
CA VAL A 129 10.33 -1.43 -35.14
C VAL A 129 9.30 -2.17 -34.27
N GLU A 130 8.51 -3.06 -34.86
CA GLU A 130 7.51 -3.85 -34.12
C GLU A 130 8.14 -4.75 -33.05
N VAL A 131 9.30 -5.39 -33.33
CA VAL A 131 10.03 -6.16 -32.31
C VAL A 131 10.40 -5.27 -31.12
N THR A 132 10.86 -4.05 -31.39
CA THR A 132 11.25 -3.09 -30.34
C THR A 132 10.05 -2.67 -29.48
N GLN A 133 8.86 -2.53 -30.09
CA GLN A 133 7.63 -2.22 -29.37
C GLN A 133 7.25 -3.36 -28.43
N VAL A 134 7.26 -4.60 -28.93
CA VAL A 134 7.02 -5.81 -28.12
C VAL A 134 8.02 -5.92 -26.96
N GLU A 135 9.32 -5.72 -27.21
CA GLU A 135 10.34 -5.72 -26.15
C GLU A 135 10.05 -4.68 -25.05
N GLY A 136 9.58 -3.50 -25.45
CA GLY A 136 9.16 -2.44 -24.55
C GLY A 136 8.08 -2.89 -23.58
N VAL A 137 7.01 -3.51 -24.10
CA VAL A 137 5.88 -4.00 -23.28
C VAL A 137 6.32 -5.17 -22.38
N VAL A 138 7.03 -6.15 -22.93
CA VAL A 138 7.54 -7.31 -22.16
C VAL A 138 8.44 -6.86 -21.01
N ARG A 139 9.26 -5.82 -21.21
CA ARG A 139 10.10 -5.23 -20.15
C ARG A 139 9.25 -4.62 -19.03
N ARG A 140 8.13 -3.96 -19.35
CA ARG A 140 7.20 -3.41 -18.34
C ARG A 140 6.51 -4.53 -17.55
N ILE A 141 5.98 -5.55 -18.23
CA ILE A 141 5.39 -6.73 -17.59
C ILE A 141 6.40 -7.38 -16.62
N ARG A 142 7.63 -7.65 -17.08
CA ARG A 142 8.69 -8.23 -16.24
C ARG A 142 9.00 -7.39 -15.00
N ARG A 143 9.01 -6.06 -15.12
CA ARG A 143 9.24 -5.15 -13.98
C ARG A 143 8.06 -5.13 -13.00
N ARG A 144 6.84 -5.40 -13.47
CA ARG A 144 5.62 -5.35 -12.67
C ARG A 144 5.35 -6.65 -11.92
N LEU A 145 5.66 -7.81 -12.51
CA LEU A 145 5.44 -9.13 -11.92
C LEU A 145 5.93 -9.29 -10.47
N PRO A 146 7.11 -8.77 -10.07
CA PRO A 146 7.56 -8.84 -8.67
C PRO A 146 6.61 -8.20 -7.65
N ARG A 147 5.76 -7.24 -8.04
CA ARG A 147 4.78 -6.62 -7.13
C ARG A 147 3.66 -7.58 -6.68
N PHE A 148 3.48 -8.69 -7.40
CA PHE A 148 2.48 -9.72 -7.08
C PHE A 148 3.08 -10.95 -6.39
N LEU A 149 4.40 -11.09 -6.46
CA LEU A 149 5.12 -12.02 -5.60
C LEU A 149 5.03 -11.41 -4.21
N ARG A 150 4.10 -11.90 -3.38
CA ARG A 150 4.01 -11.50 -1.96
C ARG A 150 5.42 -11.46 -1.39
N PRO A 151 5.75 -10.54 -0.48
CA PRO A 151 6.77 -10.88 0.50
C PRO A 151 6.24 -12.15 1.15
N ALA A 152 6.93 -13.28 0.96
CA ALA A 152 6.85 -14.36 1.93
C ALA A 152 6.96 -13.65 3.27
N MET A 153 5.94 -13.80 4.13
CA MET A 153 5.82 -13.09 5.40
C MET A 153 7.21 -12.80 5.93
N SER A 154 7.56 -11.53 6.10
CA SER A 154 8.80 -11.16 6.77
C SER A 154 8.85 -11.98 8.06
N THR A 155 9.64 -13.06 8.06
CA THR A 155 10.09 -13.72 9.27
C THR A 155 11.17 -12.83 9.85
N GLY A 156 10.83 -11.56 10.11
CA GLY A 156 11.55 -10.76 11.06
C GLY A 156 11.44 -11.49 12.40
N PRO A 157 12.52 -11.64 13.16
CA PRO A 157 12.48 -12.36 14.41
C PRO A 157 11.43 -11.69 15.29
N GLY A 158 10.32 -12.39 15.53
CA GLY A 158 9.38 -12.06 16.57
C GLY A 158 10.19 -12.04 17.85
N ASN A 159 10.45 -10.85 18.39
CA ASN A 159 11.07 -10.69 19.69
C ASN A 159 9.99 -11.07 20.71
N THR A 160 9.73 -12.36 20.86
CA THR A 160 8.96 -12.94 21.95
C THR A 160 9.73 -12.63 23.21
N GLY A 161 9.20 -11.67 23.98
CA GLY A 161 9.80 -11.26 25.23
C GLY A 161 9.92 -12.40 26.25
N GLY A 162 10.85 -12.18 27.17
CA GLY A 162 10.74 -12.61 28.56
C GLY A 162 11.11 -14.06 28.87
N THR A 163 12.26 -14.25 29.50
CA THR A 163 12.37 -15.23 30.58
C THR A 163 12.76 -14.49 31.86
N HIS A 164 11.84 -14.55 32.81
CA HIS A 164 12.07 -14.37 34.23
C HIS A 164 13.27 -15.20 34.69
N GLN A 165 14.17 -14.59 35.46
CA GLN A 165 14.60 -15.04 36.79
C GLN A 165 15.26 -13.87 37.52
#